data_AF-A0A2Y9AMB0-F1
#
_entry.id   AF-A0A2Y9AMB0-F1
#
_cell.length_a   1.000
_cell.length_b   1.000
_cell.length_c   1.000
_cell.angle_alpha   90.00
_cell.angle_beta   90.00
_cell.angle_gamma   90.00
#
_symmetry.space_group_name_H-M   'P 1'
#
loop_
_entity.id
_entity.type
_entity.pdbx_description
1 polymer ?
#
loop_
_entity_poly.entity_id
_entity_poly.type
_entity_poly.pdbx_seq_one_letter_code
_entity_poly.pdbx_strand_id
1 'polypeptide(L)'
;MVDFGHDISDHTGIDPIFGTLDDFERLVEAAHSKGLKIILDFVPCHTSDQHPCLLDSRRGHDAEKRGWHIWRDAAEDGGPPNNWLSEFGGPAWTFDPASGQHYSHAHLREQPELNRRNAQVRAAMTEIMRLWFDRGVDGLRIDAVDQIGKDALFRDNPPNPDWHAGRPSSERYL
;
A
#
# COMPACT_ATOMS: atom_id res chain seq x y z
N MET A 1 -9.15 9.59 -3.54
CA MET A 1 -9.65 8.41 -4.25
C MET A 1 -9.17 8.49 -5.70
N VAL A 2 -7.97 7.98 -5.92
CA VAL A 2 -7.32 7.84 -7.23
C VAL A 2 -7.34 6.40 -7.75
N ASP A 3 -7.56 5.42 -6.85
CA ASP A 3 -7.72 4.00 -7.17
C ASP A 3 -9.03 3.44 -6.58
N PHE A 4 -10.11 4.22 -6.71
CA PHE A 4 -11.49 3.83 -6.38
C PHE A 4 -11.72 3.17 -5.00
N GLY A 5 -10.86 3.46 -4.03
CA GLY A 5 -10.95 2.94 -2.67
C GLY A 5 -9.74 2.13 -2.21
N HIS A 6 -8.77 1.83 -3.09
CA HIS A 6 -7.54 1.12 -2.71
C HIS A 6 -6.38 2.07 -2.33
N ASP A 7 -6.50 3.36 -2.62
CA ASP A 7 -5.63 4.43 -2.09
C ASP A 7 -6.10 4.90 -0.70
N ILE A 8 -5.87 4.12 0.35
CA ILE A 8 -6.41 4.40 1.70
C ILE A 8 -5.68 5.55 2.40
N SER A 9 -6.41 6.62 2.78
CA SER A 9 -5.89 7.75 3.59
C SER A 9 -6.28 7.69 5.07
N ASP A 10 -7.32 6.93 5.42
CA ASP A 10 -7.72 6.58 6.79
C ASP A 10 -8.27 5.14 6.79
N HIS A 11 -7.61 4.25 7.54
CA HIS A 11 -7.96 2.84 7.61
C HIS A 11 -9.09 2.52 8.60
N THR A 12 -9.54 3.51 9.38
CA THR A 12 -10.45 3.32 10.51
C THR A 12 -11.79 4.04 10.36
N GLY A 13 -11.90 4.88 9.32
CA GLY A 13 -13.11 5.59 8.96
C GLY A 13 -13.84 4.99 7.77
N ILE A 14 -15.00 5.57 7.46
CA ILE A 14 -15.74 5.36 6.22
C ILE A 14 -15.62 6.63 5.40
N ASP A 15 -15.29 6.50 4.11
CA ASP A 15 -15.24 7.66 3.22
C ASP A 15 -16.65 8.31 3.14
N PRO A 16 -16.78 9.64 3.27
CA PRO A 16 -18.07 10.32 3.27
C PRO A 16 -18.96 10.05 2.05
N ILE A 17 -18.39 9.64 0.91
CA ILE A 17 -19.21 9.28 -0.27
C ILE A 17 -20.00 7.98 -0.05
N PHE A 18 -19.51 7.11 0.83
CA PHE A 18 -20.14 5.82 1.18
C PHE A 18 -21.01 5.91 2.44
N GLY A 19 -20.86 6.99 3.22
CA GLY A 19 -21.66 7.26 4.41
C GLY A 19 -20.80 7.46 5.66
N THR A 20 -21.28 6.94 6.77
CA THR A 20 -20.69 7.09 8.10
C THR A 20 -20.42 5.73 8.74
N LEU A 21 -19.69 5.74 9.85
CA LEU A 21 -19.47 4.53 10.65
C LEU A 21 -20.80 3.97 11.20
N ASP A 22 -21.74 4.84 11.61
CA ASP A 22 -23.07 4.42 12.05
C ASP A 22 -23.84 3.72 10.93
N ASP A 23 -23.70 4.18 9.67
CA ASP A 23 -24.33 3.52 8.53
C ASP A 23 -23.75 2.11 8.32
N PHE A 24 -22.43 1.97 8.49
CA PHE A 24 -21.74 0.69 8.43
C PHE A 24 -22.21 -0.27 9.54
N GLU A 25 -22.32 0.21 10.79
CA GLU A 25 -22.79 -0.62 11.90
C GLU A 25 -24.22 -1.11 11.68
N ARG A 26 -25.10 -0.26 11.13
CA ARG A 26 -26.46 -0.68 10.74
C ARG A 26 -26.46 -1.71 9.61
N LEU A 27 -25.52 -1.62 8.67
CA LEU A 27 -25.34 -2.64 7.63
C LEU A 27 -24.93 -3.99 8.23
N VAL A 28 -23.99 -3.99 9.17
CA VAL A 28 -23.55 -5.20 9.90
C VAL A 28 -24.72 -5.85 10.61
N GLU A 29 -25.46 -5.10 11.42
CA GLU A 29 -26.63 -5.61 12.15
C GLU A 29 -27.69 -6.17 11.20
N ALA A 30 -28.02 -5.44 10.13
CA ALA A 30 -29.01 -5.88 9.14
C ALA A 30 -28.58 -7.18 8.43
N ALA A 31 -27.30 -7.32 8.08
CA ALA A 31 -26.78 -8.53 7.46
C ALA A 31 -26.83 -9.73 8.44
N HIS A 32 -26.36 -9.53 9.68
CA HIS A 32 -26.34 -10.57 10.70
C HIS A 32 -27.74 -11.03 11.10
N SER A 33 -28.73 -10.12 11.15
CA SER A 33 -30.14 -10.47 11.40
C SER A 33 -30.72 -11.43 10.35
N LYS A 34 -30.10 -11.49 9.17
CA LYS A 34 -30.44 -12.38 8.05
C LYS A 34 -29.55 -13.62 7.97
N GLY A 35 -28.68 -13.84 8.96
CA GLY A 35 -27.71 -14.94 8.95
C GLY A 35 -26.60 -14.79 7.91
N LEU A 36 -26.40 -13.57 7.37
CA LEU A 36 -25.32 -13.28 6.43
C LEU A 36 -24.05 -12.92 7.19
N LYS A 37 -22.91 -13.07 6.51
CA LYS A 37 -21.58 -12.74 7.00
C LYS A 37 -21.00 -11.58 6.18
N ILE A 38 -20.26 -10.70 6.83
CA ILE A 38 -19.61 -9.55 6.18
C ILE A 38 -18.11 -9.77 6.09
N ILE A 39 -17.58 -9.68 4.87
CA ILE A 39 -16.15 -9.67 4.60
C ILE A 39 -15.80 -8.30 4.01
N LEU A 40 -14.75 -7.65 4.53
CA LEU A 40 -14.24 -6.40 3.98
C LEU A 40 -12.96 -6.63 3.17
N ASP A 41 -12.72 -5.74 2.21
CA ASP A 41 -11.42 -5.65 1.56
C ASP A 41 -10.41 -4.99 2.52
N PHE A 42 -9.17 -5.47 2.51
CA PHE A 42 -8.10 -4.98 3.37
C PHE A 42 -6.81 -4.87 2.57
N VAL A 43 -6.25 -3.65 2.52
CA VAL A 43 -5.07 -3.30 1.72
C VAL A 43 -3.89 -3.02 2.66
N PRO A 44 -3.03 -4.02 2.98
CA PRO A 44 -1.94 -3.84 3.95
C PRO A 44 -0.60 -3.43 3.33
N CYS A 45 -0.47 -3.42 2.00
CA CYS A 45 0.81 -3.28 1.31
C CYS A 45 1.20 -1.82 1.04
N HIS A 46 0.24 -0.91 0.93
CA HIS A 46 0.46 0.51 0.64
C HIS A 46 -0.61 1.38 1.29
N THR A 47 -0.41 2.70 1.29
CA THR A 47 -1.42 3.71 1.66
C THR A 47 -1.53 4.75 0.56
N SER A 48 -2.53 5.64 0.63
CA SER A 48 -2.54 6.87 -0.15
C SER A 48 -1.34 7.75 0.16
N ASP A 49 -0.89 8.54 -0.82
CA ASP A 49 0.09 9.60 -0.59
C ASP A 49 -0.40 10.77 0.25
N GLN A 50 -1.71 10.84 0.49
CA GLN A 50 -2.35 11.75 1.43
C GLN A 50 -2.46 11.16 2.84
N HIS A 51 -2.08 9.89 3.06
CA HIS A 51 -2.17 9.28 4.38
C HIS A 51 -1.20 9.97 5.36
N PRO A 52 -1.64 10.29 6.60
CA PRO A 52 -0.80 11.00 7.57
C PRO A 52 0.56 10.35 7.84
N CYS A 53 0.66 9.03 7.70
CA CYS A 53 1.94 8.32 7.85
C CYS A 53 2.96 8.70 6.79
N LEU A 54 2.56 8.89 5.52
CA LEU A 54 3.49 9.32 4.48
C LEU A 54 3.82 10.78 4.63
N LEU A 55 2.84 11.63 4.90
CA LEU A 55 3.05 13.06 5.12
C LEU A 55 4.08 13.29 6.22
N ASP A 56 4.00 12.53 7.32
CA ASP A 56 5.01 12.48 8.38
C ASP A 56 6.36 12.00 7.84
N SER A 57 6.38 10.84 7.18
CA SER A 57 7.58 10.17 6.65
C SER A 57 8.35 11.01 5.62
N ARG A 58 7.68 11.89 4.87
CA ARG A 58 8.27 12.81 3.88
C ARG A 58 9.04 13.96 4.50
N ARG A 59 8.87 14.24 5.80
CA ARG A 59 9.62 15.31 6.50
C ARG A 59 11.12 15.01 6.65
N GLY A 60 11.56 13.80 6.31
CA GLY A 60 12.97 13.42 6.26
C GLY A 60 13.37 12.41 7.32
N HIS A 61 14.68 12.28 7.55
CA HIS A 61 15.26 11.19 8.34
C HIS A 61 14.81 11.15 9.81
N ASP A 62 14.55 12.32 10.41
CA ASP A 62 14.15 12.43 11.82
C ASP A 62 12.65 12.29 12.06
N ALA A 63 11.86 12.05 11.00
CA ALA A 63 10.43 11.86 11.12
C ALA A 63 10.09 10.57 11.88
N GLU A 64 9.11 10.64 12.79
CA GLU A 64 8.64 9.51 13.58
C GLU A 64 8.28 8.30 12.71
N LYS A 65 7.64 8.56 11.57
CA LYS A 65 7.18 7.52 10.63
C LYS A 65 8.11 7.35 9.44
N ARG A 66 9.36 7.85 9.49
CA ARG A 66 10.32 7.71 8.37
C ARG A 66 10.49 6.26 7.94
N GLY A 67 10.62 5.35 8.90
CA GLY A 67 10.81 3.92 8.64
C GLY A 67 9.54 3.18 8.21
N TRP A 68 8.39 3.85 8.09
CA TRP A 68 7.12 3.21 7.73
C TRP A 68 6.97 2.97 6.23
N HIS A 69 7.73 3.68 5.40
CA HIS A 69 7.76 3.48 3.94
C HIS A 69 9.15 3.07 3.48
N ILE A 70 9.22 2.59 2.24
CA ILE A 70 10.48 2.14 1.63
C ILE A 70 11.12 3.31 0.89
N TRP A 71 12.18 3.86 1.47
CA TRP A 71 12.97 4.97 0.91
C TRP A 71 14.36 4.51 0.48
N ARG A 72 14.85 4.97 -0.67
CA ARG A 72 16.19 4.65 -1.19
C ARG A 72 16.81 5.82 -1.92
N ASP A 73 18.14 5.93 -1.82
CA ASP A 73 18.90 6.86 -2.66
C ASP A 73 18.79 6.47 -4.13
N ALA A 74 18.99 7.44 -5.03
CA ALA A 74 19.13 7.15 -6.44
C ALA A 74 20.31 6.20 -6.70
N ALA A 75 20.26 5.45 -7.80
CA ALA A 75 21.43 4.75 -8.30
C ALA A 75 22.55 5.73 -8.69
N GLU A 76 23.77 5.23 -8.90
CA GLU A 76 24.93 6.08 -9.24
C GLU A 76 24.74 6.90 -10.53
N ASP A 77 23.90 6.42 -11.45
CA ASP A 77 23.53 7.12 -12.69
C ASP A 77 22.41 8.15 -12.52
N GLY A 78 21.92 8.35 -11.29
CA GLY A 78 20.82 9.24 -10.95
C GLY A 78 19.43 8.65 -11.19
N GLY A 79 19.33 7.39 -11.64
CA GLY A 79 18.08 6.68 -11.89
C GLY A 79 17.46 6.05 -10.64
N PRO A 80 16.37 5.29 -10.83
CA PRO A 80 15.76 4.49 -9.78
C PRO A 80 16.77 3.53 -9.10
N PRO A 81 16.57 3.15 -7.83
CA PRO A 81 17.48 2.29 -7.07
C PRO A 81 17.72 0.90 -7.68
N ASN A 82 16.74 0.39 -8.43
CA ASN A 82 16.80 -0.89 -9.14
C ASN A 82 15.79 -0.90 -10.30
N ASN A 83 15.74 -2.00 -11.04
CA ASN A 83 14.91 -2.17 -12.24
C ASN A 83 13.44 -2.56 -11.97
N TRP A 84 12.96 -2.49 -10.72
CA TRP A 84 11.57 -2.83 -10.41
C TRP A 84 10.58 -1.93 -11.15
N LEU A 85 9.49 -2.54 -11.63
CA LEU A 85 8.47 -1.86 -12.41
C LEU A 85 7.14 -1.87 -11.66
N SER A 86 6.38 -0.78 -11.83
CA SER A 86 5.00 -0.69 -11.36
C SER A 86 4.10 -1.55 -12.26
N GLU A 87 3.12 -2.21 -11.65
CA GLU A 87 2.07 -2.95 -12.35
C GLU A 87 1.24 -2.04 -13.28
N PHE A 88 1.17 -0.75 -12.97
CA PHE A 88 0.50 0.26 -13.79
C PHE A 88 1.44 1.00 -14.76
N GLY A 89 2.67 0.53 -14.87
CA GLY A 89 3.66 0.95 -15.85
C GLY A 89 4.64 2.00 -15.33
N GLY A 90 5.86 1.93 -15.88
CA GLY A 90 6.98 2.76 -15.46
C GLY A 90 7.74 2.17 -14.26
N PRO A 91 8.75 2.87 -13.73
CA PRO A 91 9.49 2.43 -12.55
C PRO A 91 8.59 2.30 -11.32
N ALA A 92 8.88 1.32 -10.46
CA ALA A 92 8.25 1.17 -9.14
C ALA A 92 8.77 2.18 -8.09
N TRP A 93 9.36 3.27 -8.55
CA TRP A 93 10.07 4.25 -7.74
C TRP A 93 9.75 5.65 -8.22
N THR A 94 9.36 6.52 -7.28
CA THR A 94 9.16 7.94 -7.54
C THR A 94 10.12 8.75 -6.69
N PHE A 95 10.86 9.66 -7.32
CA PHE A 95 11.74 10.59 -6.62
C PHE A 95 10.92 11.64 -5.86
N ASP A 96 11.23 11.82 -4.58
CA ASP A 96 10.64 12.86 -3.74
C ASP A 96 11.68 13.97 -3.49
N PRO A 97 11.52 15.15 -4.11
CA PRO A 97 12.50 16.24 -3.97
C PRO A 97 12.68 16.74 -2.54
N ALA A 98 11.66 16.62 -1.69
CA ALA A 98 11.70 17.11 -0.31
C ALA A 98 12.63 16.26 0.57
N SER A 99 12.61 14.94 0.40
CA SER A 99 13.49 14.03 1.12
C SER A 99 14.79 13.70 0.39
N GLY A 100 14.89 14.00 -0.90
CA GLY A 100 16.06 13.68 -1.73
C GLY A 100 16.22 12.19 -2.03
N GLN A 101 15.17 11.39 -1.80
CA GLN A 101 15.18 9.94 -1.98
C GLN A 101 14.00 9.49 -2.86
N HIS A 102 14.13 8.30 -3.44
CA HIS A 102 13.02 7.60 -4.08
C HIS A 102 12.19 6.87 -3.03
N TYR A 103 10.88 6.87 -3.18
CA TYR A 103 9.99 5.94 -2.47
C TYR A 103 9.44 4.87 -3.41
N SER A 104 9.27 3.66 -2.88
CA SER A 104 8.75 2.52 -3.63
C SER A 104 7.22 2.57 -3.75
N HIS A 105 6.69 2.13 -4.88
CA HIS A 105 5.26 1.87 -5.11
C HIS A 105 5.10 0.74 -6.15
N ALA A 106 4.38 -0.34 -5.82
CA ALA A 106 4.10 -1.40 -6.80
C ALA A 106 2.99 -1.03 -7.80
N HIS A 107 2.13 -0.08 -7.43
CA HIS A 107 1.00 0.37 -8.24
C HIS A 107 1.18 1.85 -8.59
N LEU A 108 0.20 2.72 -8.34
CA LEU A 108 0.30 4.15 -8.61
C LEU A 108 1.37 4.81 -7.74
N ARG A 109 1.96 5.92 -8.22
CA ARG A 109 2.89 6.72 -7.41
C ARG A 109 2.19 7.34 -6.18
N GLU A 110 0.88 7.51 -6.26
CA GLU A 110 0.00 7.93 -5.16
C GLU A 110 -0.27 6.79 -4.16
N GLN A 111 0.28 5.59 -4.37
CA GLN A 111 0.18 4.40 -3.51
C GLN A 111 1.55 3.94 -2.98
N PRO A 112 2.25 4.76 -2.17
CA PRO A 112 3.55 4.40 -1.62
C PRO A 112 3.47 3.18 -0.71
N GLU A 113 4.47 2.30 -0.87
CA GLU A 113 4.51 1.05 -0.14
C GLU A 113 4.86 1.23 1.34
N LEU A 114 4.17 0.45 2.16
CA LEU A 114 4.50 0.26 3.55
C LEU A 114 5.67 -0.71 3.70
N ASN A 115 6.64 -0.33 4.53
CA ASN A 115 7.76 -1.19 4.88
C ASN A 115 7.33 -2.26 5.90
N ARG A 116 6.92 -3.43 5.42
CA ARG A 116 6.47 -4.55 6.30
C ARG A 116 7.54 -5.06 7.26
N ARG A 117 8.83 -4.78 7.03
CA ARG A 117 9.90 -5.14 7.99
C ARG A 117 9.84 -4.30 9.26
N ASN A 118 9.23 -3.12 9.21
CA ASN A 118 9.07 -2.28 10.38
C ASN A 118 8.03 -2.87 11.34
N ALA A 119 8.45 -3.19 12.57
CA ALA A 119 7.58 -3.79 13.57
C ALA A 119 6.36 -2.91 13.93
N GLN A 120 6.49 -1.58 13.88
CA GLN A 120 5.38 -0.65 14.14
C GLN A 120 4.32 -0.71 13.04
N VAL A 121 4.73 -0.78 11.76
CA VAL A 121 3.80 -1.02 10.64
C VAL A 121 3.08 -2.35 10.82
N ARG A 122 3.80 -3.39 11.28
CA ARG A 122 3.18 -4.70 11.58
C ARG A 122 2.13 -4.63 12.66
N ALA A 123 2.44 -3.94 13.76
CA ALA A 123 1.50 -3.73 14.85
C ALA A 123 0.29 -2.90 14.42
N ALA A 124 0.51 -1.78 13.72
CA ALA A 124 -0.55 -0.89 13.25
C ALA A 124 -1.56 -1.60 12.34
N MET A 125 -1.09 -2.34 11.33
CA MET A 125 -1.98 -3.11 10.46
C MET A 125 -2.75 -4.20 11.21
N THR A 126 -2.12 -4.81 12.22
CA THR A 126 -2.80 -5.81 13.06
C THR A 126 -3.89 -5.18 13.90
N GLU A 127 -3.64 -3.98 14.43
CA GLU A 127 -4.61 -3.25 15.22
C GLU A 127 -5.80 -2.77 14.37
N ILE A 128 -5.55 -2.29 13.15
CA ILE A 128 -6.60 -1.97 12.19
C ILE A 128 -7.50 -3.18 11.93
N MET A 129 -6.92 -4.37 11.71
CA MET A 129 -7.70 -5.59 11.53
C MET A 129 -8.59 -5.89 12.74
N ARG A 130 -8.04 -5.77 13.97
CA ARG A 130 -8.82 -5.96 15.21
C ARG A 130 -9.97 -4.97 15.32
N LEU A 131 -9.72 -3.70 15.04
CA LEU A 131 -10.74 -2.65 15.08
C LEU A 131 -11.95 -2.96 14.18
N TRP A 132 -11.74 -3.60 13.03
CA TRP A 132 -12.84 -4.02 12.16
C TRP A 132 -13.54 -5.29 12.66
N PHE A 133 -12.79 -6.26 13.20
CA PHE A 133 -13.38 -7.43 13.85
C PHE A 133 -14.23 -7.05 15.08
N ASP A 134 -13.78 -6.10 15.90
CA ASP A 134 -14.53 -5.59 17.06
C ASP A 134 -15.84 -4.90 16.65
N ARG A 135 -15.95 -4.45 15.40
CA ARG A 135 -17.18 -3.90 14.80
C ARG A 135 -18.08 -4.95 14.13
N GLY A 136 -17.79 -6.24 14.30
CA GLY A 136 -18.62 -7.33 13.79
C GLY A 136 -18.33 -7.76 12.36
N VAL A 137 -17.22 -7.33 11.76
CA VAL A 137 -16.74 -7.92 10.50
C VAL A 137 -16.39 -9.40 10.74
N ASP A 138 -16.76 -10.27 9.81
CA ASP A 138 -16.57 -11.73 9.95
C ASP A 138 -15.33 -12.25 9.21
N GLY A 139 -14.70 -11.44 8.36
CA GLY A 139 -13.50 -11.81 7.63
C GLY A 139 -12.91 -10.65 6.82
N LEU A 140 -11.70 -10.86 6.31
CA LEU A 140 -11.01 -9.90 5.46
C LEU A 140 -10.55 -10.58 4.17
N ARG A 141 -10.77 -9.93 3.03
CA ARG A 141 -10.11 -10.23 1.76
C ARG A 141 -8.83 -9.40 1.74
N ILE A 142 -7.69 -10.06 1.59
CA ILE A 142 -6.38 -9.38 1.60
C ILE A 142 -6.00 -9.03 0.17
N ASP A 143 -5.92 -7.73 -0.12
CA ASP A 143 -5.49 -7.23 -1.42
C ASP A 143 -3.97 -7.32 -1.61
N ALA A 144 -3.55 -7.58 -2.85
CA ALA A 144 -2.14 -7.56 -3.29
C ALA A 144 -1.17 -8.21 -2.29
N VAL A 145 -1.53 -9.40 -1.79
CA VAL A 145 -0.80 -10.09 -0.71
C VAL A 145 0.65 -10.42 -1.10
N ASP A 146 0.88 -10.66 -2.38
CA ASP A 146 2.18 -10.89 -3.00
C ASP A 146 3.09 -9.65 -2.94
N GLN A 147 2.51 -8.45 -2.87
CA GLN A 147 3.26 -7.18 -2.81
C GLN A 147 3.73 -6.81 -1.41
N ILE A 148 3.30 -7.52 -0.37
CA ILE A 148 3.64 -7.20 1.04
C ILE A 148 5.15 -7.34 1.32
N GLY A 149 5.81 -8.30 0.67
CA GLY A 149 7.22 -8.60 0.88
C GLY A 149 8.08 -8.06 -0.26
N LYS A 150 9.12 -7.30 0.07
CA LYS A 150 10.15 -6.85 -0.89
C LYS A 150 11.51 -7.47 -0.59
N ASP A 151 12.39 -7.63 -1.56
CA ASP A 151 13.75 -8.13 -1.30
C ASP A 151 14.50 -7.21 -0.31
N ALA A 152 15.17 -7.78 0.69
CA ALA A 152 15.91 -6.99 1.69
C ALA A 152 17.14 -6.30 1.10
N LEU A 153 17.69 -6.87 0.03
CA LEU A 153 18.86 -6.38 -0.67
C LEU A 153 18.49 -5.47 -1.85
N PHE A 154 17.20 -5.32 -2.17
CA PHE A 154 16.71 -4.49 -3.27
C PHE A 154 17.38 -4.79 -4.61
N ARG A 155 17.70 -6.06 -4.86
CA ARG A 155 18.35 -6.49 -6.10
C ARG A 155 17.42 -6.29 -7.29
N ASP A 156 18.04 -6.08 -8.45
CA ASP A 156 17.36 -6.13 -9.72
C ASP A 156 16.68 -7.49 -9.94
N ASN A 157 15.50 -7.45 -10.54
CA ASN A 157 14.83 -8.63 -11.04
C ASN A 157 15.51 -9.12 -12.33
N PRO A 158 15.60 -10.44 -12.55
CA PRO A 158 16.16 -10.98 -13.78
C PRO A 158 15.22 -10.68 -14.96
N PRO A 159 15.75 -10.57 -16.20
CA PRO A 159 14.92 -10.37 -17.38
C PRO A 159 13.96 -11.55 -17.58
N ASN A 160 12.73 -11.25 -17.96
CA ASN A 160 11.75 -12.27 -18.33
C ASN A 160 12.02 -12.76 -19.77
N PRO A 161 12.44 -14.02 -19.98
CA PRO A 161 12.76 -14.54 -21.30
C PRO A 161 11.53 -14.66 -22.22
N ASP A 162 10.32 -14.71 -21.65
CA ASP A 162 9.07 -14.85 -22.39
C ASP A 162 8.44 -13.49 -22.79
N TRP A 163 9.05 -12.38 -22.33
CA TRP A 163 8.56 -11.04 -22.63
C TRP A 163 8.81 -10.66 -24.09
N HIS A 164 7.82 -10.01 -24.70
CA HIS A 164 7.88 -9.50 -26.06
C HIS A 164 6.98 -8.27 -26.22
N ALA A 165 7.21 -7.49 -27.27
CA ALA A 165 6.38 -6.33 -27.58
C ALA A 165 4.90 -6.73 -27.71
N GLY A 166 4.04 -6.08 -26.91
CA GLY A 166 2.61 -6.41 -26.79
C GLY A 166 2.23 -7.00 -25.41
N ARG A 167 3.21 -7.47 -24.64
CA ARG A 167 3.04 -7.81 -23.21
C ARG A 167 3.04 -6.54 -22.35
N PRO A 168 2.39 -6.54 -21.18
CA PRO A 168 2.54 -5.48 -20.19
C PRO A 168 4.01 -5.17 -19.91
N SER A 169 4.33 -3.90 -19.69
CA SER A 169 5.71 -3.51 -19.37
C SER A 169 6.13 -4.02 -17.99
N SER A 170 5.21 -4.18 -17.04
CA SER A 170 5.48 -4.75 -15.72
C SER A 170 6.05 -6.18 -15.79
N GLU A 171 5.65 -6.96 -16.80
CA GLU A 171 6.13 -8.33 -17.02
C GLU A 171 7.54 -8.41 -17.65
N ARG A 172 8.25 -7.29 -17.83
CA ARG A 172 9.57 -7.27 -18.49
C ARG A 172 10.65 -7.99 -17.67
N TYR A 173 10.48 -8.01 -16.35
CA TYR A 173 11.35 -8.71 -15.41
C TYR A 173 10.52 -9.72 -14.61
N LEU A 174 11.16 -10.77 -14.10
CA LEU A 174 10.50 -11.83 -13.30
C LEU A 174 10.23 -11.39 -11.84
#